data_AF-A0A181CCY5-F1
#
_entry.id   AF-A0A181CCY5-F1
#
_cell.length_a   1.000
_cell.length_b   1.000
_cell.length_c   1.000
_cell.angle_alpha   90.00
_cell.angle_beta   90.00
_cell.angle_gamma   90.00
#
_symmetry.space_group_name_H-M   'P 1'
#
loop_
_entity.id
_entity.type
_entity.pdbx_description
1 polymer ?
#
loop_
_entity_poly.entity_id
_entity_poly.type
_entity_poly.pdbx_seq_one_letter_code
_entity_poly.pdbx_strand_id
1 'polypeptide(L)'
;MSSSSLFRPVRLGDLPLENRIFLPPLTRCRSTQPGDVANALMAGYYAQRTQAGFLITEGTQIEPRGQGYAWTPGIYSPEQVAGWKLVTDAVHAKRRPIFAQLWHVGRVSHRALQPGHEAPIAPSAVAATGVNVFIPTGPGTGKLVPPDVPRALTIPEIQELVEMYAQAARNALSAGFDGVEIHAANGYLINQFISERANFRIDAYGGSLSNRLRFLREVVEAVSAVVTPDRMGVRFSPLFGTTTEERVYLGLLEDNPAETYTAAVRVLAEAGIAYVSLAEADWDNAPEMPDAFRASVRDIFGGRILCAGRYDLHKAQHVLGHGWADMIGFGRKFIANPDLPARLEHNWPLNPLDPATMYGGSAHGYTDYLFHNQ
;
A
#
# COMPACT_ATOMS: atom_id res chain seq x y z
N MET A 1 17.83 -28.57 -11.19
CA MET A 1 17.23 -27.80 -10.08
C MET A 1 15.77 -27.55 -10.45
N SER A 2 14.81 -27.99 -9.63
CA SER A 2 13.39 -27.71 -9.90
C SER A 2 13.19 -26.20 -9.89
N SER A 3 12.71 -25.62 -11.00
CA SER A 3 12.43 -24.18 -11.10
C SER A 3 11.48 -23.77 -9.97
N SER A 4 11.94 -22.81 -9.15
CA SER A 4 11.24 -22.26 -7.99
C SER A 4 9.80 -21.89 -8.36
N SER A 5 8.83 -22.19 -7.49
CA SER A 5 7.42 -21.83 -7.71
C SER A 5 7.24 -20.32 -7.94
N LEU A 6 8.15 -19.49 -7.40
CA LEU A 6 8.18 -18.04 -7.52
C LEU A 6 8.17 -17.54 -8.99
N PHE A 7 8.81 -18.26 -9.92
CA PHE A 7 8.92 -17.87 -11.33
C PHE A 7 7.84 -18.50 -12.21
N ARG A 8 6.91 -19.27 -11.64
CA ARG A 8 5.82 -19.89 -12.40
C ARG A 8 4.64 -18.92 -12.56
N PRO A 9 3.89 -19.02 -13.67
CA PRO A 9 2.68 -18.26 -13.85
C PRO A 9 1.64 -18.48 -12.74
N VAL A 10 0.82 -17.46 -12.51
CA VAL A 10 -0.32 -17.46 -11.58
C VAL A 10 -1.46 -16.61 -12.14
N ARG A 11 -2.68 -16.80 -11.68
CA ARG A 11 -3.82 -15.92 -12.00
C ARG A 11 -4.21 -15.09 -10.79
N LEU A 12 -4.42 -13.79 -10.98
CA LEU A 12 -4.96 -12.86 -9.99
C LEU A 12 -6.32 -12.37 -10.50
N GLY A 13 -7.41 -12.86 -9.92
CA GLY A 13 -8.73 -12.71 -10.55
C GLY A 13 -8.74 -13.27 -11.98
N ASP A 14 -9.11 -12.44 -12.95
CA ASP A 14 -9.10 -12.75 -14.38
C ASP A 14 -7.73 -12.58 -15.05
N LEU A 15 -6.76 -11.95 -14.37
CA LEU A 15 -5.47 -11.56 -14.93
C LEU A 15 -4.45 -12.71 -14.94
N PRO A 16 -3.93 -13.14 -16.11
CA PRO A 16 -2.80 -14.06 -16.18
C PRO A 16 -1.49 -13.31 -15.91
N LEU A 17 -0.72 -13.79 -14.92
CA LEU A 17 0.57 -13.23 -14.52
C LEU A 17 1.69 -14.22 -14.83
N GLU A 18 2.83 -13.73 -15.30
CA GLU A 18 3.94 -14.58 -15.76
C GLU A 18 4.76 -15.17 -14.62
N ASN A 19 4.76 -14.53 -13.45
CA ASN A 19 5.45 -15.00 -12.26
C ASN A 19 4.69 -14.56 -11.00
N ARG A 20 5.09 -15.09 -9.85
CA ARG A 20 4.50 -14.80 -8.54
C ARG A 20 5.18 -13.61 -7.83
N ILE A 21 5.94 -12.80 -8.57
CA ILE A 21 6.65 -11.65 -8.01
C ILE A 21 5.85 -10.39 -8.32
N PHE A 22 5.57 -9.58 -7.29
CA PHE A 22 4.92 -8.29 -7.50
C PHE A 22 5.77 -7.13 -6.97
N LEU A 23 5.58 -5.96 -7.57
CA LEU A 23 6.08 -4.69 -7.03
C LEU A 23 5.06 -4.20 -5.98
N PRO A 24 5.37 -4.25 -4.68
CA PRO A 24 4.47 -3.71 -3.67
C PRO A 24 4.45 -2.17 -3.74
N PRO A 25 3.45 -1.52 -3.11
CA PRO A 25 3.36 -0.07 -3.01
C PRO A 25 4.57 0.53 -2.28
N LEU A 26 5.22 1.52 -2.90
CA LEU A 26 6.42 2.18 -2.40
C LEU A 26 6.36 3.68 -2.66
N THR A 27 5.98 4.49 -1.66
CA THR A 27 5.97 5.95 -1.79
C THR A 27 7.34 6.50 -2.16
N ARG A 28 7.40 7.31 -3.22
CA ARG A 28 8.66 7.92 -3.71
C ARG A 28 8.66 9.43 -3.69
N CYS A 29 7.51 10.08 -3.47
CA CYS A 29 7.41 11.53 -3.37
C CYS A 29 7.97 12.26 -4.61
N ARG A 30 7.60 11.81 -5.81
CA ARG A 30 8.11 12.32 -7.11
C ARG A 30 7.05 12.97 -7.99
N SER A 31 5.89 13.30 -7.44
CA SER A 31 4.83 13.95 -8.22
C SER A 31 5.20 15.38 -8.60
N THR A 32 4.67 15.84 -9.74
CA THR A 32 4.83 17.21 -10.22
C THR A 32 4.10 18.19 -9.30
N GLN A 33 4.75 19.32 -9.04
CA GLN A 33 4.22 20.42 -8.23
C GLN A 33 4.01 21.68 -9.08
N PRO A 34 2.98 22.49 -8.78
CA PRO A 34 1.89 22.20 -7.84
C PRO A 34 0.92 21.13 -8.38
N GLY A 35 0.10 20.55 -7.50
CA GLY A 35 -1.04 19.71 -7.88
C GLY A 35 -0.86 18.20 -7.65
N ASP A 36 0.32 17.76 -7.20
CA ASP A 36 0.58 16.35 -6.87
C ASP A 36 0.26 15.40 -8.03
N VAL A 37 0.70 15.77 -9.24
CA VAL A 37 0.36 15.06 -10.48
C VAL A 37 1.42 14.02 -10.81
N ALA A 38 1.01 12.76 -11.04
CA ALA A 38 1.91 11.74 -11.56
C ALA A 38 2.47 12.14 -12.94
N ASN A 39 3.71 11.76 -13.27
CA ASN A 39 4.42 12.35 -14.42
C ASN A 39 5.22 11.32 -15.23
N ALA A 40 5.85 11.80 -16.32
CA ALA A 40 6.63 10.96 -17.22
C ALA A 40 7.83 10.27 -16.53
N LEU A 41 8.41 10.88 -15.51
CA LEU A 41 9.49 10.27 -14.72
C LEU A 41 8.97 9.04 -13.96
N MET A 42 7.80 9.17 -13.33
CA MET A 42 7.12 8.05 -12.67
C MET A 42 6.71 6.96 -13.67
N ALA A 43 6.23 7.34 -14.85
CA ALA A 43 5.90 6.38 -15.91
C ALA A 43 7.14 5.54 -16.32
N GLY A 44 8.30 6.18 -16.50
CA GLY A 44 9.56 5.48 -16.74
C GLY A 44 9.95 4.54 -15.61
N TYR A 45 9.77 4.95 -14.35
CA TYR A 45 10.05 4.12 -13.17
C TYR A 45 9.25 2.82 -13.12
N TYR A 46 7.93 2.90 -13.32
CA TYR A 46 7.09 1.70 -13.32
C TYR A 46 7.35 0.84 -14.56
N ALA A 47 7.55 1.44 -15.74
CA ALA A 47 7.86 0.72 -16.98
C ALA A 47 9.19 -0.07 -16.92
N GLN A 48 10.15 0.38 -16.12
CA GLN A 48 11.40 -0.36 -15.89
C GLN A 48 11.20 -1.64 -15.08
N ARG A 49 10.12 -1.75 -14.29
CA ARG A 49 9.88 -2.82 -13.31
C ARG A 49 8.88 -3.87 -13.77
N THR A 50 8.57 -3.88 -15.07
CA THR A 50 7.56 -4.76 -15.69
C THR A 50 8.04 -6.21 -15.91
N GLN A 51 9.21 -6.57 -15.39
CA GLN A 51 9.56 -7.99 -15.19
C GLN A 51 8.77 -8.59 -14.01
N ALA A 52 8.29 -7.77 -13.07
CA ALA A 52 7.33 -8.21 -12.08
C ALA A 52 6.05 -8.70 -12.79
N GLY A 53 5.46 -9.79 -12.30
CA GLY A 53 4.19 -10.29 -12.82
C GLY A 53 3.04 -9.32 -12.58
N PHE A 54 3.08 -8.57 -11.48
CA PHE A 54 2.05 -7.62 -11.06
C PHE A 54 2.68 -6.38 -10.41
N LEU A 55 2.08 -5.20 -10.61
CA LEU A 55 2.54 -3.96 -10.01
C LEU A 55 1.41 -3.30 -9.22
N ILE A 56 1.75 -2.71 -8.09
CA ILE A 56 0.87 -1.81 -7.37
C ILE A 56 1.62 -0.49 -7.20
N THR A 57 0.95 0.63 -7.49
CA THR A 57 1.55 1.95 -7.36
C THR A 57 1.93 2.26 -5.93
N GLU A 58 2.73 3.31 -5.74
CA GLU A 58 2.72 4.04 -4.49
C GLU A 58 1.32 4.46 -4.05
N GLY A 59 1.14 4.65 -2.74
CA GLY A 59 -0.08 5.18 -2.18
C GLY A 59 -0.44 6.51 -2.84
N THR A 60 -1.67 6.61 -3.33
CA THR A 60 -2.19 7.80 -3.98
C THR A 60 -3.40 8.34 -3.24
N GLN A 61 -3.30 9.60 -2.78
CA GLN A 61 -4.33 10.15 -1.90
C GLN A 61 -5.66 10.34 -2.65
N ILE A 62 -6.74 9.85 -2.04
CA ILE A 62 -8.10 9.85 -2.63
C ILE A 62 -8.77 11.23 -2.59
N GLU A 63 -8.25 12.14 -1.77
CA GLU A 63 -8.75 13.49 -1.54
C GLU A 63 -7.65 14.33 -0.85
N PRO A 64 -7.70 15.67 -0.89
CA PRO A 64 -6.65 16.55 -0.38
C PRO A 64 -6.21 16.31 1.08
N ARG A 65 -7.13 16.12 2.04
CA ARG A 65 -6.83 15.83 3.46
C ARG A 65 -6.17 14.45 3.63
N GLY A 66 -6.30 13.58 2.63
CA GLY A 66 -5.69 12.26 2.59
C GLY A 66 -4.16 12.26 2.44
N GLN A 67 -3.54 13.43 2.21
CA GLN A 67 -2.08 13.56 2.08
C GLN A 67 -1.38 13.58 3.44
N GLY A 68 -0.32 12.77 3.60
CA GLY A 68 0.52 12.74 4.80
C GLY A 68 2.00 12.99 4.57
N TYR A 69 2.43 13.03 3.32
CA TYR A 69 3.82 13.28 2.96
C TYR A 69 3.85 14.19 1.74
N ALA A 70 4.82 15.10 1.69
CA ALA A 70 4.96 16.01 0.57
C ALA A 70 5.21 15.24 -0.74
N TRP A 71 4.67 15.78 -1.84
CA TRP A 71 4.96 15.34 -3.21
C TRP A 71 4.52 13.90 -3.53
N THR A 72 3.59 13.34 -2.76
CA THR A 72 2.90 12.09 -3.11
C THR A 72 1.80 12.37 -4.13
N PRO A 73 1.61 11.52 -5.15
CA PRO A 73 0.62 11.75 -6.20
C PRO A 73 -0.83 11.57 -5.71
N GLY A 74 -1.75 12.45 -6.08
CA GLY A 74 -3.19 12.27 -5.83
C GLY A 74 -3.93 11.50 -6.93
N ILE A 75 -5.22 11.19 -6.70
CA ILE A 75 -6.13 10.58 -7.70
C ILE A 75 -7.56 11.15 -7.59
N TYR A 76 -7.69 12.45 -7.32
CA TYR A 76 -8.98 13.13 -7.16
C TYR A 76 -9.25 14.24 -8.18
N SER A 77 -8.22 14.72 -8.90
CA SER A 77 -8.38 15.74 -9.93
C SER A 77 -8.23 15.19 -11.36
N PRO A 78 -8.79 15.88 -12.39
CA PRO A 78 -8.60 15.49 -13.78
C PRO A 78 -7.11 15.44 -14.20
N GLU A 79 -6.29 16.37 -13.73
CA GLU A 79 -4.86 16.44 -14.03
C GLU A 79 -4.12 15.24 -13.45
N GLN A 80 -4.48 14.83 -12.23
CA GLN A 80 -3.94 13.65 -11.57
C GLN A 80 -4.30 12.37 -12.32
N VAL A 81 -5.55 12.24 -12.77
CA VAL A 81 -6.00 11.12 -13.62
C VAL A 81 -5.21 11.07 -14.92
N ALA A 82 -5.02 12.20 -15.60
CA ALA A 82 -4.23 12.28 -16.82
C ALA A 82 -2.75 11.94 -16.59
N GLY A 83 -2.17 12.39 -15.46
CA GLY A 83 -0.81 12.04 -15.06
C GLY A 83 -0.64 10.54 -14.81
N TRP A 84 -1.57 9.91 -14.11
CA TRP A 84 -1.56 8.47 -13.90
C TRP A 84 -1.77 7.67 -15.18
N LYS A 85 -2.53 8.20 -16.13
CA LYS A 85 -2.70 7.58 -17.44
C LYS A 85 -1.38 7.42 -18.20
N LEU A 86 -0.43 8.34 -18.04
CA LEU A 86 0.92 8.16 -18.60
C LEU A 86 1.63 6.93 -18.04
N VAL A 87 1.43 6.65 -16.74
CA VAL A 87 2.02 5.50 -16.05
C VAL A 87 1.39 4.21 -16.51
N THR A 88 0.06 4.14 -16.54
CA THR A 88 -0.67 2.93 -16.96
C THR A 88 -0.38 2.61 -18.43
N ASP A 89 -0.39 3.61 -19.32
CA ASP A 89 -0.06 3.43 -20.75
C ASP A 89 1.37 2.88 -20.93
N ALA A 90 2.36 3.39 -20.16
CA ALA A 90 3.74 2.92 -20.23
C ALA A 90 3.91 1.47 -19.72
N VAL A 91 3.15 1.08 -18.69
CA VAL A 91 3.15 -0.29 -18.14
C VAL A 91 2.40 -1.26 -19.07
N HIS A 92 1.26 -0.84 -19.62
CA HIS A 92 0.46 -1.60 -20.58
C HIS A 92 1.19 -1.82 -21.91
N ALA A 93 2.05 -0.89 -22.33
CA ALA A 93 2.96 -1.09 -23.47
C ALA A 93 3.92 -2.27 -23.26
N LYS A 94 4.16 -2.68 -22.00
CA LYS A 94 4.92 -3.89 -21.63
C LYS A 94 4.02 -5.09 -21.30
N ARG A 95 2.71 -4.97 -21.54
CA ARG A 95 1.68 -6.00 -21.29
C ARG A 95 1.66 -6.49 -19.84
N ARG A 96 1.78 -5.55 -18.88
CA ARG A 96 1.65 -5.85 -17.46
C ARG A 96 0.43 -5.19 -16.83
N PRO A 97 -0.23 -5.87 -15.87
CA PRO A 97 -1.25 -5.23 -15.08
C PRO A 97 -0.65 -4.36 -13.96
N ILE A 98 -1.32 -3.26 -13.66
CA ILE A 98 -0.98 -2.36 -12.55
C ILE A 98 -2.24 -1.89 -11.82
N PHE A 99 -2.20 -1.94 -10.48
CA PHE A 99 -3.28 -1.45 -9.63
C PHE A 99 -2.89 -0.14 -8.92
N ALA A 100 -3.86 0.75 -8.74
CA ALA A 100 -3.68 1.96 -7.94
C ALA A 100 -3.89 1.67 -6.46
N GLN A 101 -2.94 2.05 -5.60
CA GLN A 101 -3.14 1.96 -4.15
C GLN A 101 -3.89 3.19 -3.61
N LEU A 102 -5.19 3.05 -3.33
CA LEU A 102 -6.04 4.11 -2.78
C LEU A 102 -5.69 4.40 -1.33
N TRP A 103 -5.36 5.66 -1.03
CA TRP A 103 -4.73 6.01 0.22
C TRP A 103 -5.41 7.19 0.93
N HIS A 104 -5.53 7.08 2.25
CA HIS A 104 -5.86 8.18 3.12
C HIS A 104 -5.06 8.02 4.42
N VAL A 105 -4.19 8.97 4.74
CA VAL A 105 -3.25 8.81 5.86
C VAL A 105 -3.87 8.96 7.24
N GLY A 106 -5.00 9.66 7.34
CA GLY A 106 -5.64 9.94 8.62
C GLY A 106 -4.72 10.76 9.54
N ARG A 107 -4.51 10.32 10.79
CA ARG A 107 -3.69 11.05 11.77
C ARG A 107 -2.19 11.16 11.43
N VAL A 108 -1.69 10.41 10.45
CA VAL A 108 -0.27 10.44 10.07
C VAL A 108 -0.06 11.55 9.04
N SER A 109 -0.29 12.79 9.47
CA SER A 109 -0.16 14.00 8.65
C SER A 109 0.18 15.22 9.52
N HIS A 110 0.35 16.37 8.87
CA HIS A 110 0.71 17.64 9.51
C HIS A 110 -0.07 18.77 8.84
N ARG A 111 -0.41 19.83 9.59
CA ARG A 111 -1.15 21.01 9.11
C ARG A 111 -0.52 21.68 7.89
N ALA A 112 0.78 21.54 7.71
CA ALA A 112 1.49 22.03 6.52
C ALA A 112 1.04 21.35 5.21
N LEU A 113 0.43 20.17 5.28
CA LEU A 113 -0.06 19.38 4.15
C LEU A 113 -1.59 19.44 4.02
N GLN A 114 -2.29 19.96 5.02
CA GLN A 114 -3.74 19.94 5.07
C GLN A 114 -4.34 21.18 4.41
N PRO A 115 -5.49 21.05 3.71
CA PRO A 115 -6.24 22.19 3.21
C PRO A 115 -6.50 23.21 4.31
N GLY A 116 -6.23 24.49 4.04
CA GLY A 116 -6.45 25.57 5.01
C GLY A 116 -5.60 25.49 6.28
N HIS A 117 -4.55 24.66 6.31
CA HIS A 117 -3.76 24.38 7.52
C HIS A 117 -4.57 23.83 8.70
N GLU A 118 -5.67 23.13 8.38
CA GLU A 118 -6.49 22.45 9.37
C GLU A 118 -5.77 21.26 10.00
N ALA A 119 -6.27 20.81 11.14
CA ALA A 119 -5.77 19.59 11.76
C ALA A 119 -6.06 18.37 10.87
N PRO A 120 -5.16 17.37 10.82
CA PRO A 120 -5.45 16.08 10.20
C PRO A 120 -6.72 15.44 10.77
N ILE A 121 -7.30 14.47 10.06
CA ILE A 121 -8.53 13.78 10.49
C ILE A 121 -8.25 12.33 10.89
N ALA A 122 -9.04 11.80 11.82
CA ALA A 122 -8.87 10.44 12.36
C ALA A 122 -10.18 9.92 12.99
N PRO A 123 -10.29 8.62 13.33
CA PRO A 123 -11.42 8.14 14.14
C PRO A 123 -11.49 8.80 15.53
N SER A 124 -10.35 9.21 16.11
CA SER A 124 -10.27 9.83 17.44
C SER A 124 -9.18 10.88 17.49
N ALA A 125 -9.33 11.88 18.38
CA ALA A 125 -8.39 12.99 18.54
C ALA A 125 -7.14 12.59 19.34
N VAL A 126 -6.38 11.62 18.82
CA VAL A 126 -5.18 11.07 19.47
C VAL A 126 -4.01 11.12 18.50
N ALA A 127 -2.95 11.83 18.88
CA ALA A 127 -1.73 11.95 18.08
C ALA A 127 -1.10 10.58 17.78
N ALA A 128 -0.46 10.48 16.63
CA ALA A 128 0.45 9.38 16.36
C ALA A 128 1.80 9.65 17.03
N THR A 129 2.32 8.68 17.77
CA THR A 129 3.63 8.76 18.46
C THR A 129 4.63 7.83 17.79
N GLY A 130 5.94 8.11 17.95
CA GLY A 130 7.00 7.27 17.37
C GLY A 130 7.08 7.33 15.84
N VAL A 131 6.48 8.36 15.22
CA VAL A 131 6.52 8.60 13.78
C VAL A 131 6.86 10.00 13.39
N ASN A 132 7.37 10.12 12.17
CA ASN A 132 7.52 11.38 11.48
C ASN A 132 6.86 11.36 10.10
N VAL A 133 6.40 12.54 9.68
CA VAL A 133 5.89 12.84 8.34
C VAL A 133 6.82 13.82 7.65
N PHE A 134 6.86 13.77 6.32
CA PHE A 134 7.72 14.63 5.52
C PHE A 134 6.91 15.82 4.99
N ILE A 135 7.28 17.04 5.39
CA ILE A 135 6.60 18.27 4.98
C ILE A 135 7.49 19.13 4.08
N PRO A 136 6.92 19.89 3.13
CA PRO A 136 7.70 20.84 2.34
C PRO A 136 8.13 22.03 3.22
N THR A 137 9.36 22.50 3.03
CA THR A 137 9.90 23.73 3.66
C THR A 137 10.29 24.80 2.66
N GLY A 138 10.23 24.47 1.37
CA GLY A 138 10.53 25.34 0.23
C GLY A 138 10.53 24.54 -1.07
N PRO A 139 10.88 25.16 -2.21
CA PRO A 139 10.95 24.46 -3.49
C PRO A 139 11.96 23.29 -3.43
N GLY A 140 11.46 22.06 -3.59
CA GLY A 140 12.27 20.84 -3.58
C GLY A 140 12.94 20.52 -2.23
N THR A 141 12.61 21.24 -1.16
CA THR A 141 13.16 20.99 0.19
C THR A 141 12.04 20.63 1.15
N GLY A 142 12.35 19.74 2.08
CA GLY A 142 11.43 19.35 3.14
C GLY A 142 12.16 18.78 4.33
N LYS A 143 11.41 18.48 5.39
CA LYS A 143 11.96 17.90 6.62
C LYS A 143 10.97 16.91 7.21
N LEU A 144 11.51 15.99 8.01
CA LEU A 144 10.72 15.12 8.87
C LEU A 144 10.29 15.88 10.12
N VAL A 145 9.01 15.81 10.45
CA VAL A 145 8.43 16.38 11.67
C VAL A 145 7.44 15.39 12.30
N PRO A 146 7.19 15.46 13.61
CA PRO A 146 6.09 14.74 14.23
C PRO A 146 4.73 15.13 13.62
N PRO A 147 3.77 14.19 13.49
CA PRO A 147 2.40 14.51 13.10
C PRO A 147 1.70 15.44 14.09
N ASP A 148 0.76 16.23 13.60
CA ASP A 148 -0.13 17.04 14.45
C ASP A 148 -1.21 16.16 15.12
N VAL A 149 -1.76 16.64 16.25
CA VAL A 149 -2.95 16.02 16.85
C VAL A 149 -4.12 16.11 15.86
N PRO A 150 -4.78 15.00 15.51
CA PRO A 150 -5.89 15.02 14.57
C PRO A 150 -7.19 15.50 15.24
N ARG A 151 -8.17 15.88 14.43
CA ARG A 151 -9.57 16.00 14.81
C ARG A 151 -10.29 14.67 14.58
N ALA A 152 -11.21 14.32 15.49
CA ALA A 152 -12.10 13.18 15.29
C ALA A 152 -13.12 13.47 14.17
N LEU A 153 -13.29 12.50 13.27
CA LEU A 153 -14.30 12.53 12.21
C LEU A 153 -15.71 12.44 12.80
N THR A 154 -16.65 13.20 12.23
CA THR A 154 -18.07 13.01 12.45
C THR A 154 -18.60 11.84 11.60
N ILE A 155 -19.76 11.28 11.95
CA ILE A 155 -20.36 10.19 11.15
C ILE A 155 -20.63 10.62 9.68
N PRO A 156 -21.18 11.81 9.40
CA PRO A 156 -21.37 12.25 8.02
C PRO A 156 -20.06 12.35 7.23
N GLU A 157 -18.97 12.80 7.85
CA GLU A 157 -17.65 12.84 7.20
C GLU A 157 -17.10 11.42 6.91
N ILE A 158 -17.40 10.44 7.77
CA ILE A 158 -17.04 9.04 7.51
C ILE A 158 -17.76 8.54 6.26
N GLN A 159 -19.05 8.83 6.12
CA GLN A 159 -19.86 8.46 4.96
C GLN A 159 -19.39 9.15 3.68
N GLU A 160 -19.02 10.44 3.77
CA GLU A 160 -18.41 11.18 2.67
C GLU A 160 -17.09 10.51 2.21
N LEU A 161 -16.24 10.09 3.15
CA LEU A 161 -14.98 9.41 2.83
C LEU A 161 -15.20 8.06 2.14
N VAL A 162 -16.24 7.31 2.51
CA VAL A 162 -16.61 6.07 1.81
C VAL A 162 -16.88 6.36 0.33
N GLU A 163 -17.66 7.39 0.03
CA GLU A 163 -17.93 7.81 -1.36
C GLU A 163 -16.70 8.35 -2.07
N MET A 164 -15.80 9.04 -1.36
CA MET A 164 -14.52 9.49 -1.90
C MET A 164 -13.61 8.31 -2.29
N TYR A 165 -13.59 7.21 -1.53
CA TYR A 165 -12.90 5.99 -1.93
C TYR A 165 -13.48 5.40 -3.22
N ALA A 166 -14.81 5.33 -3.35
CA ALA A 166 -15.47 4.88 -4.57
C ALA A 166 -15.18 5.82 -5.76
N GLN A 167 -15.14 7.13 -5.53
CA GLN A 167 -14.77 8.10 -6.56
C GLN A 167 -13.31 7.96 -7.00
N ALA A 168 -12.39 7.78 -6.07
CA ALA A 168 -10.99 7.53 -6.38
C ALA A 168 -10.81 6.23 -7.18
N ALA A 169 -11.61 5.20 -6.90
CA ALA A 169 -11.63 3.99 -7.71
C ALA A 169 -12.13 4.26 -9.15
N ARG A 170 -13.20 5.07 -9.33
CA ARG A 170 -13.67 5.51 -10.66
C ARG A 170 -12.58 6.27 -11.42
N ASN A 171 -11.87 7.14 -10.71
CA ASN A 171 -10.76 7.92 -11.25
C ASN A 171 -9.59 7.02 -11.65
N ALA A 172 -9.26 5.99 -10.84
CA ALA A 172 -8.23 5.01 -11.17
C ALA A 172 -8.59 4.22 -12.44
N LEU A 173 -9.83 3.73 -12.57
CA LEU A 173 -10.27 3.06 -13.79
C LEU A 173 -10.21 4.00 -15.01
N SER A 174 -10.58 5.28 -14.83
CA SER A 174 -10.49 6.30 -15.88
C SER A 174 -9.05 6.61 -16.29
N ALA A 175 -8.10 6.49 -15.36
CA ALA A 175 -6.66 6.57 -15.62
C ALA A 175 -6.11 5.29 -16.29
N GLY A 176 -6.92 4.27 -16.50
CA GLY A 176 -6.52 3.02 -17.16
C GLY A 176 -5.87 2.00 -16.23
N PHE A 177 -6.03 2.10 -14.91
CA PHE A 177 -5.58 1.03 -14.02
C PHE A 177 -6.41 -0.24 -14.21
N ASP A 178 -5.78 -1.40 -14.04
CA ASP A 178 -6.46 -2.70 -14.16
C ASP A 178 -7.34 -3.02 -12.95
N GLY A 179 -7.16 -2.28 -11.85
CA GLY A 179 -7.84 -2.47 -10.59
C GLY A 179 -7.30 -1.55 -9.50
N VAL A 180 -7.71 -1.79 -8.26
CA VAL A 180 -7.32 -0.97 -7.10
C VAL A 180 -6.92 -1.81 -5.90
N GLU A 181 -6.03 -1.27 -5.09
CA GLU A 181 -5.74 -1.76 -3.74
C GLU A 181 -6.20 -0.73 -2.71
N ILE A 182 -7.07 -1.10 -1.77
CA ILE A 182 -7.41 -0.23 -0.64
C ILE A 182 -6.31 -0.35 0.41
N HIS A 183 -5.70 0.78 0.79
CA HIS A 183 -4.67 0.81 1.82
C HIS A 183 -5.29 0.83 3.23
N ALA A 184 -5.44 -0.36 3.84
CA ALA A 184 -5.93 -0.57 5.20
C ALA A 184 -4.83 -1.00 6.19
N ALA A 185 -3.61 -0.52 5.95
CA ALA A 185 -2.39 -0.97 6.61
C ALA A 185 -1.57 0.23 7.11
N ASN A 186 -0.42 -0.07 7.72
CA ASN A 186 0.64 0.86 8.10
C ASN A 186 0.14 2.05 8.93
N GLY A 187 -0.89 1.82 9.74
CA GLY A 187 -1.39 2.81 10.70
C GLY A 187 -2.11 3.98 10.04
N TYR A 188 -2.51 3.86 8.77
CA TYR A 188 -3.30 4.86 8.05
C TYR A 188 -4.80 4.76 8.35
N LEU A 189 -5.62 5.62 7.73
CA LEU A 189 -6.98 5.91 8.21
C LEU A 189 -7.81 4.66 8.49
N ILE A 190 -7.94 3.74 7.53
CA ILE A 190 -8.73 2.53 7.73
C ILE A 190 -8.12 1.67 8.86
N ASN A 191 -6.79 1.53 8.90
CA ASN A 191 -6.13 0.81 9.99
C ASN A 191 -6.36 1.49 11.35
N GLN A 192 -6.45 2.82 11.40
CA GLN A 192 -6.77 3.58 12.61
C GLN A 192 -8.18 3.26 13.09
N PHE A 193 -9.16 3.09 12.19
CA PHE A 193 -10.51 2.62 12.55
C PHE A 193 -10.49 1.17 13.04
N ILE A 194 -9.74 0.30 12.36
CA ILE A 194 -9.60 -1.12 12.75
C ILE A 194 -9.00 -1.23 14.14
N SER A 195 -8.03 -0.40 14.52
CA SER A 195 -7.23 -0.59 15.73
C SER A 195 -7.88 -0.05 17.00
N GLU A 196 -7.88 -0.84 18.07
CA GLU A 196 -8.31 -0.37 19.39
C GLU A 196 -7.29 0.56 20.07
N ARG A 197 -6.10 0.71 19.48
CA ARG A 197 -5.07 1.67 19.94
C ARG A 197 -5.22 3.06 19.33
N ALA A 198 -6.08 3.22 18.34
CA ALA A 198 -6.30 4.47 17.62
C ALA A 198 -7.78 4.88 17.57
N ASN A 199 -8.70 3.94 17.77
CA ASN A 199 -10.14 4.17 17.73
C ASN A 199 -10.77 4.07 19.13
N PHE A 200 -11.03 5.23 19.72
CA PHE A 200 -11.69 5.40 21.02
C PHE A 200 -13.13 5.89 20.85
N ARG A 201 -13.74 5.69 19.68
CA ARG A 201 -15.13 6.10 19.45
C ARG A 201 -16.10 5.26 20.28
N ILE A 202 -17.19 5.90 20.68
CA ILE A 202 -18.31 5.29 21.43
C ILE A 202 -19.57 5.14 20.57
N ASP A 203 -19.48 5.39 19.27
CA ASP A 203 -20.57 5.28 18.31
C ASP A 203 -20.48 3.98 17.48
N ALA A 204 -21.24 3.92 16.39
CA ALA A 204 -21.31 2.75 15.50
C ALA A 204 -19.97 2.38 14.83
N TYR A 205 -18.94 3.23 14.91
CA TYR A 205 -17.63 3.00 14.31
C TYR A 205 -16.53 2.70 15.32
N GLY A 206 -16.83 2.51 16.61
CA GLY A 206 -15.83 2.10 17.61
C GLY A 206 -16.37 1.23 18.75
N GLY A 207 -15.50 0.96 19.72
CA GLY A 207 -15.75 0.02 20.81
C GLY A 207 -15.56 -1.42 20.35
N SER A 208 -16.62 -2.09 19.92
CA SER A 208 -16.56 -3.51 19.52
C SER A 208 -15.74 -3.73 18.25
N LEU A 209 -15.15 -4.91 18.09
CA LEU A 209 -14.43 -5.29 16.87
C LEU A 209 -15.32 -5.13 15.62
N SER A 210 -16.59 -5.52 15.70
CA SER A 210 -17.55 -5.34 14.60
C SER A 210 -17.71 -3.87 14.18
N ASN A 211 -17.82 -2.95 15.15
CA ASN A 211 -17.90 -1.51 14.88
C ASN A 211 -16.58 -0.96 14.34
N ARG A 212 -15.44 -1.38 14.88
CA ARG A 212 -14.10 -0.98 14.37
C ARG A 212 -13.88 -1.40 12.92
N LEU A 213 -14.44 -2.55 12.52
CA LEU A 213 -14.39 -3.04 11.14
C LEU A 213 -15.47 -2.43 10.21
N ARG A 214 -16.42 -1.64 10.73
CA ARG A 214 -17.51 -1.07 9.94
C ARG A 214 -17.02 -0.19 8.80
N PHE A 215 -16.08 0.72 9.08
CA PHE A 215 -15.55 1.62 8.05
C PHE A 215 -14.84 0.84 6.93
N LEU A 216 -14.05 -0.19 7.27
CA LEU A 216 -13.45 -1.09 6.27
C LEU A 216 -14.52 -1.73 5.40
N ARG A 217 -15.59 -2.27 6.01
CA ARG A 217 -16.69 -2.94 5.30
C ARG A 217 -17.38 -1.99 4.33
N GLU A 218 -17.76 -0.79 4.79
CA GLU A 218 -18.43 0.21 3.96
C GLU A 218 -17.55 0.68 2.79
N VAL A 219 -16.25 0.89 3.01
CA VAL A 219 -15.29 1.22 1.94
C VAL A 219 -15.18 0.07 0.92
N VAL A 220 -15.05 -1.17 1.40
CA VAL A 220 -14.97 -2.37 0.53
C VAL A 220 -16.25 -2.51 -0.30
N GLU A 221 -17.43 -2.32 0.29
CA GLU A 221 -18.72 -2.37 -0.40
C GLU A 221 -18.83 -1.28 -1.46
N ALA A 222 -18.51 -0.02 -1.11
CA ALA A 222 -18.61 1.11 -2.04
C ALA A 222 -17.62 1.00 -3.22
N VAL A 223 -16.39 0.53 -2.97
CA VAL A 223 -15.41 0.30 -4.05
C VAL A 223 -15.79 -0.91 -4.90
N SER A 224 -16.35 -1.98 -4.32
CA SER A 224 -16.84 -3.16 -5.06
C SER A 224 -17.99 -2.82 -6.00
N ALA A 225 -18.76 -1.76 -5.72
CA ALA A 225 -19.81 -1.27 -6.61
C ALA A 225 -19.25 -0.58 -7.87
N VAL A 226 -17.95 -0.24 -7.87
CA VAL A 226 -17.26 0.45 -8.97
C VAL A 226 -16.30 -0.48 -9.72
N VAL A 227 -15.55 -1.28 -8.96
CA VAL A 227 -14.51 -2.17 -9.47
C VAL A 227 -14.99 -3.60 -9.26
N THR A 228 -14.92 -4.43 -10.29
CA THR A 228 -15.26 -5.85 -10.17
C THR A 228 -14.45 -6.49 -9.04
N PRO A 229 -15.03 -7.37 -8.21
CA PRO A 229 -14.30 -7.99 -7.10
C PRO A 229 -12.96 -8.63 -7.49
N ASP A 230 -12.87 -9.24 -8.68
CA ASP A 230 -11.65 -9.81 -9.29
C ASP A 230 -10.52 -8.79 -9.57
N ARG A 231 -10.79 -7.50 -9.42
CA ARG A 231 -9.85 -6.39 -9.67
C ARG A 231 -9.69 -5.48 -8.45
N MET A 232 -10.03 -6.00 -7.27
CA MET A 232 -9.88 -5.27 -6.02
C MET A 232 -9.05 -6.06 -5.01
N GLY A 233 -8.08 -5.38 -4.40
CA GLY A 233 -7.31 -5.88 -3.27
C GLY A 233 -7.44 -5.00 -2.05
N VAL A 234 -7.11 -5.55 -0.88
CA VAL A 234 -6.97 -4.79 0.36
C VAL A 234 -5.67 -5.16 1.04
N ARG A 235 -4.93 -4.16 1.51
CA ARG A 235 -3.66 -4.36 2.21
C ARG A 235 -3.82 -4.20 3.72
N PHE A 236 -3.32 -5.16 4.48
CA PHE A 236 -3.19 -5.13 5.94
C PHE A 236 -1.73 -5.21 6.39
N SER A 237 -1.45 -4.78 7.61
CA SER A 237 -0.12 -4.89 8.25
C SER A 237 -0.24 -5.36 9.70
N PRO A 238 -0.76 -6.57 9.96
CA PRO A 238 -0.79 -7.11 11.31
C PRO A 238 0.61 -7.17 11.92
N LEU A 239 0.74 -6.67 13.14
CA LEU A 239 1.94 -6.83 13.96
C LEU A 239 1.67 -7.81 15.10
N PHE A 240 2.65 -8.67 15.37
CA PHE A 240 2.60 -9.66 16.45
C PHE A 240 3.67 -9.42 17.52
N GLY A 241 4.29 -8.24 17.52
CA GLY A 241 5.28 -7.84 18.50
C GLY A 241 5.55 -6.35 18.45
N THR A 242 6.10 -5.83 19.55
CA THR A 242 6.51 -4.42 19.67
C THR A 242 7.87 -4.19 19.02
N THR A 243 8.21 -2.92 18.85
CA THR A 243 9.52 -2.46 18.39
C THR A 243 9.79 -1.09 18.99
N THR A 244 11.06 -0.77 19.24
CA THR A 244 11.50 0.50 19.83
C THR A 244 12.00 1.49 18.77
N GLU A 245 11.98 1.14 17.49
CA GLU A 245 12.48 2.00 16.41
C GLU A 245 11.46 3.08 16.05
N GLU A 246 11.91 4.34 15.98
CA GLU A 246 11.15 5.44 15.40
C GLU A 246 11.10 5.32 13.87
N ARG A 247 9.95 5.60 13.25
CA ARG A 247 9.74 5.30 11.83
C ARG A 247 8.96 6.34 11.06
N VAL A 248 8.93 6.16 9.74
CA VAL A 248 7.98 6.85 8.86
C VAL A 248 6.58 6.20 8.93
N TYR A 249 6.50 4.91 9.32
CA TYR A 249 5.28 4.10 9.34
C TYR A 249 5.07 3.40 10.68
N LEU A 250 3.80 3.29 11.13
CA LEU A 250 3.40 2.52 12.32
C LEU A 250 2.61 1.30 11.89
N GLY A 251 2.99 0.12 12.37
CA GLY A 251 1.94 -0.87 12.60
C GLY A 251 1.33 -0.63 13.98
N LEU A 252 0.02 -0.80 14.10
CA LEU A 252 -0.66 -0.75 15.39
C LEU A 252 -0.67 -2.18 15.97
N LEU A 253 -0.19 -2.31 17.21
CA LEU A 253 -0.19 -3.58 17.92
C LEU A 253 -1.47 -3.71 18.75
N GLU A 254 -2.38 -4.54 18.24
CA GLU A 254 -3.62 -4.92 18.92
C GLU A 254 -3.32 -5.82 20.13
N ASP A 255 -4.25 -5.89 21.09
CA ASP A 255 -4.17 -6.87 22.19
C ASP A 255 -4.29 -8.31 21.65
N ASN A 256 -5.15 -8.52 20.65
CA ASN A 256 -5.26 -9.78 19.92
C ASN A 256 -5.18 -9.56 18.40
N PRO A 257 -3.96 -9.52 17.82
CA PRO A 257 -3.79 -9.29 16.38
C PRO A 257 -4.38 -10.44 15.54
N ALA A 258 -4.31 -11.68 16.00
CA ALA A 258 -4.85 -12.82 15.26
C ALA A 258 -6.37 -12.69 15.09
N GLU A 259 -7.11 -12.40 16.16
CA GLU A 259 -8.56 -12.21 16.11
C GLU A 259 -8.95 -11.00 15.27
N THR A 260 -8.32 -9.84 15.49
CA THR A 260 -8.65 -8.61 14.77
C THR A 260 -8.47 -8.78 13.26
N TYR A 261 -7.33 -9.31 12.83
CA TYR A 261 -7.04 -9.40 11.40
C TYR A 261 -7.68 -10.62 10.72
N THR A 262 -7.96 -11.72 11.42
CA THR A 262 -8.80 -12.79 10.83
C THR A 262 -10.24 -12.31 10.63
N ALA A 263 -10.80 -11.53 11.56
CA ALA A 263 -12.10 -10.90 11.38
C ALA A 263 -12.10 -9.88 10.23
N ALA A 264 -11.04 -9.07 10.09
CA ALA A 264 -10.89 -8.16 8.96
C ALA A 264 -10.79 -8.91 7.62
N VAL A 265 -10.07 -10.03 7.57
CA VAL A 265 -9.98 -10.90 6.38
C VAL A 265 -11.33 -11.53 6.05
N ARG A 266 -12.19 -11.86 7.03
CA ARG A 266 -13.56 -12.34 6.78
C ARG A 266 -14.41 -11.30 6.04
N VAL A 267 -14.27 -10.01 6.33
CA VAL A 267 -14.93 -8.93 5.58
C VAL A 267 -14.56 -9.02 4.09
N LEU A 268 -13.28 -9.25 3.79
CA LEU A 268 -12.79 -9.35 2.42
C LEU A 268 -13.26 -10.64 1.73
N ALA A 269 -13.30 -11.75 2.48
CA ALA A 269 -13.77 -13.05 1.99
C ALA A 269 -15.28 -13.00 1.64
N GLU A 270 -16.08 -12.36 2.50
CA GLU A 270 -17.52 -12.12 2.27
C GLU A 270 -17.76 -11.28 1.02
N ALA A 271 -16.92 -10.27 0.77
CA ALA A 271 -16.97 -9.44 -0.43
C ALA A 271 -16.43 -10.12 -1.70
N GLY A 272 -15.76 -11.27 -1.57
CA GLY A 272 -15.26 -12.04 -2.72
C GLY A 272 -14.15 -11.34 -3.51
N ILE A 273 -13.33 -10.52 -2.86
CA ILE A 273 -12.33 -9.69 -3.52
C ILE A 273 -11.15 -10.52 -4.07
N ALA A 274 -10.42 -9.98 -5.04
CA ALA A 274 -9.35 -10.68 -5.74
C ALA A 274 -8.22 -11.14 -4.82
N TYR A 275 -7.78 -10.25 -3.93
CA TYR A 275 -6.64 -10.54 -3.07
C TYR A 275 -6.62 -9.79 -1.74
N VAL A 276 -5.95 -10.39 -0.75
CA VAL A 276 -5.47 -9.70 0.45
C VAL A 276 -3.95 -9.60 0.38
N SER A 277 -3.40 -8.41 0.64
CA SER A 277 -1.96 -8.19 0.73
C SER A 277 -1.55 -8.00 2.19
N LEU A 278 -0.65 -8.85 2.69
CA LEU A 278 -0.08 -8.77 4.02
C LEU A 278 1.29 -8.10 3.95
N ALA A 279 1.38 -6.89 4.49
CA ALA A 279 2.64 -6.23 4.80
C ALA A 279 3.17 -6.76 6.13
N GLU A 280 4.15 -7.63 6.06
CA GLU A 280 4.91 -8.08 7.22
C GLU A 280 5.90 -7.01 7.66
N ALA A 281 6.19 -7.01 8.95
CA ALA A 281 7.26 -6.21 9.53
C ALA A 281 8.58 -6.40 8.76
N ASP A 282 9.23 -5.30 8.41
CA ASP A 282 10.41 -5.31 7.54
C ASP A 282 11.61 -4.56 8.16
N TRP A 283 11.66 -4.47 9.48
CA TRP A 283 12.74 -3.90 10.30
C TRP A 283 13.77 -4.94 10.74
N ASP A 284 14.93 -4.48 11.25
CA ASP A 284 16.03 -5.38 11.60
C ASP A 284 15.64 -6.37 12.70
N ASN A 285 14.83 -5.90 13.64
CA ASN A 285 14.23 -6.72 14.69
C ASN A 285 12.72 -6.92 14.46
N ALA A 286 12.32 -7.23 13.22
CA ALA A 286 10.92 -7.47 12.86
C ALA A 286 10.34 -8.68 13.58
N PRO A 287 9.19 -8.55 14.29
CA PRO A 287 8.47 -9.72 14.75
C PRO A 287 8.03 -10.53 13.53
N GLU A 288 8.33 -11.82 13.54
CA GLU A 288 7.83 -12.71 12.51
C GLU A 288 6.32 -12.85 12.64
N MET A 289 5.64 -12.81 11.50
CA MET A 289 4.25 -13.21 11.45
C MET A 289 4.16 -14.71 11.74
N PRO A 290 3.29 -15.16 12.67
CA PRO A 290 3.16 -16.57 12.99
C PRO A 290 2.59 -17.39 11.82
N ASP A 291 3.13 -18.58 11.60
CA ASP A 291 2.64 -19.50 10.56
C ASP A 291 1.19 -19.94 10.79
N ALA A 292 0.78 -20.11 12.05
CA ALA A 292 -0.61 -20.40 12.40
C ALA A 292 -1.57 -19.29 11.95
N PHE A 293 -1.13 -18.02 11.99
CA PHE A 293 -1.91 -16.91 11.47
C PHE A 293 -1.98 -16.96 9.94
N ARG A 294 -0.85 -17.23 9.26
CA ARG A 294 -0.85 -17.40 7.79
C ARG A 294 -1.80 -18.52 7.33
N ALA A 295 -1.77 -19.67 8.02
CA ALA A 295 -2.69 -20.78 7.78
C ALA A 295 -4.15 -20.34 7.99
N SER A 296 -4.45 -19.62 9.07
CA SER A 296 -5.80 -19.09 9.34
C SER A 296 -6.29 -18.13 8.25
N VAL A 297 -5.42 -17.25 7.75
CA VAL A 297 -5.77 -16.35 6.63
C VAL A 297 -6.08 -17.17 5.37
N ARG A 298 -5.29 -18.22 5.10
CA ARG A 298 -5.53 -19.11 3.96
C ARG A 298 -6.86 -19.85 4.07
N ASP A 299 -7.22 -20.34 5.26
CA ASP A 299 -8.47 -21.06 5.47
C ASP A 299 -9.71 -20.16 5.34
N ILE A 300 -9.58 -18.87 5.68
CA ILE A 300 -10.68 -17.90 5.62
C ILE A 300 -10.87 -17.35 4.21
N PHE A 301 -9.78 -16.97 3.56
CA PHE A 301 -9.85 -16.20 2.33
C PHE A 301 -9.81 -17.13 1.12
N GLY A 302 -10.73 -17.00 0.16
CA GLY A 302 -10.74 -17.82 -1.06
C GLY A 302 -9.90 -17.26 -2.20
N GLY A 303 -9.60 -15.95 -2.18
CA GLY A 303 -8.83 -15.26 -3.21
C GLY A 303 -7.32 -15.45 -3.06
N ARG A 304 -6.53 -14.57 -3.69
CA ARG A 304 -5.06 -14.62 -3.63
C ARG A 304 -4.51 -13.97 -2.36
N ILE A 305 -3.46 -14.57 -1.80
CA ILE A 305 -2.72 -13.97 -0.68
C ILE A 305 -1.38 -13.45 -1.18
N LEU A 306 -1.18 -12.15 -1.05
CA LEU A 306 0.08 -11.48 -1.37
C LEU A 306 0.83 -11.21 -0.07
N CYS A 307 2.14 -11.46 -0.03
CA CYS A 307 2.96 -11.12 1.15
C CYS A 307 4.16 -10.28 0.75
N ALA A 308 4.48 -9.25 1.54
CA ALA A 308 5.68 -8.44 1.37
C ALA A 308 6.26 -8.08 2.74
N GLY A 309 7.60 -8.02 2.85
CA GLY A 309 8.30 -7.73 4.11
C GLY A 309 9.52 -8.62 4.31
N ARG A 310 10.72 -8.07 4.05
CA ARG A 310 12.02 -8.77 4.17
C ARG A 310 12.13 -10.13 3.48
N TYR A 311 11.34 -10.38 2.43
CA TYR A 311 11.44 -11.64 1.71
C TYR A 311 12.78 -11.77 0.97
N ASP A 312 13.43 -12.92 1.17
CA ASP A 312 14.44 -13.48 0.29
C ASP A 312 13.87 -14.72 -0.44
N LEU A 313 14.70 -15.40 -1.23
CA LEU A 313 14.25 -16.56 -2.00
C LEU A 313 13.84 -17.72 -1.08
N HIS A 314 14.54 -17.92 0.04
CA HIS A 314 14.26 -18.99 0.98
C HIS A 314 12.90 -18.79 1.67
N LYS A 315 12.66 -17.61 2.26
CA LYS A 315 11.38 -17.26 2.89
C LYS A 315 10.23 -17.28 1.88
N ALA A 316 10.46 -16.80 0.66
CA ALA A 316 9.48 -16.87 -0.43
C ALA A 316 9.09 -18.31 -0.74
N GLN A 317 10.08 -19.19 -0.93
CA GLN A 317 9.84 -20.62 -1.20
C GLN A 317 9.15 -21.32 -0.04
N HIS A 318 9.49 -20.98 1.20
CA HIS A 318 8.85 -21.53 2.39
C HIS A 318 7.35 -21.21 2.42
N VAL A 319 6.98 -19.93 2.31
CA VAL A 319 5.57 -19.51 2.37
C VAL A 319 4.77 -20.00 1.16
N LEU A 320 5.36 -19.96 -0.05
CA LEU A 320 4.72 -20.51 -1.25
C LEU A 320 4.54 -22.03 -1.18
N GLY A 321 5.53 -22.75 -0.63
CA GLY A 321 5.51 -24.21 -0.51
C GLY A 321 4.43 -24.74 0.43
N HIS A 322 4.08 -23.97 1.46
CA HIS A 322 2.97 -24.29 2.37
C HIS A 322 1.60 -23.78 1.88
N GLY A 323 1.55 -23.07 0.74
CA GLY A 323 0.32 -22.51 0.20
C GLY A 323 -0.23 -21.31 1.00
N TRP A 324 0.57 -20.72 1.87
CA TRP A 324 0.19 -19.58 2.72
C TRP A 324 0.20 -18.24 1.98
N ALA A 325 0.91 -18.16 0.87
CA ALA A 325 0.84 -17.05 -0.07
C ALA A 325 0.79 -17.58 -1.49
N ASP A 326 0.25 -16.77 -2.38
CA ASP A 326 0.23 -17.00 -3.82
C ASP A 326 1.29 -16.18 -4.55
N MET A 327 1.66 -15.02 -3.99
CA MET A 327 2.60 -14.06 -4.58
C MET A 327 3.43 -13.33 -3.52
N ILE A 328 4.67 -12.97 -3.88
CA ILE A 328 5.65 -12.37 -2.98
C ILE A 328 6.13 -11.02 -3.52
N GLY A 329 6.12 -10.01 -2.65
CA GLY A 329 6.48 -8.63 -2.95
C GLY A 329 7.84 -8.27 -2.37
N PHE A 330 8.65 -7.58 -3.17
CA PHE A 330 10.01 -7.19 -2.79
C PHE A 330 10.21 -5.68 -2.85
N GLY A 331 9.91 -4.96 -1.77
CA GLY A 331 9.92 -3.49 -1.75
C GLY A 331 11.30 -2.84 -2.05
N ARG A 332 12.15 -2.73 -1.03
CA ARG A 332 13.48 -2.10 -1.12
C ARG A 332 14.36 -2.68 -2.24
N LYS A 333 14.27 -4.00 -2.48
CA LYS A 333 15.02 -4.65 -3.57
C LYS A 333 14.58 -4.12 -4.95
N PHE A 334 13.27 -3.95 -5.21
CA PHE A 334 12.79 -3.38 -6.46
C PHE A 334 13.16 -1.90 -6.65
N ILE A 335 13.35 -1.13 -5.57
CA ILE A 335 13.81 0.26 -5.71
C ILE A 335 15.13 0.27 -6.46
N ALA A 336 16.11 -0.53 -6.03
CA ALA A 336 17.44 -0.54 -6.61
C ALA A 336 17.61 -1.47 -7.83
N ASN A 337 16.69 -2.41 -8.05
CA ASN A 337 16.84 -3.47 -9.07
C ASN A 337 15.59 -3.50 -9.97
N PRO A 338 15.60 -2.80 -11.13
CA PRO A 338 14.45 -2.79 -12.04
C PRO A 338 14.15 -4.18 -12.64
N ASP A 339 15.19 -5.00 -12.79
CA ASP A 339 15.19 -6.37 -13.31
C ASP A 339 15.27 -7.43 -12.20
N LEU A 340 14.74 -7.13 -11.01
CA LEU A 340 14.84 -8.00 -9.84
C LEU A 340 14.43 -9.46 -10.11
N PRO A 341 13.32 -9.76 -10.83
CA PRO A 341 12.95 -11.14 -11.14
C PRO A 341 14.06 -11.92 -11.85
N ALA A 342 14.66 -11.36 -12.92
CA ALA A 342 15.76 -12.02 -13.63
C ALA A 342 16.97 -12.25 -12.71
N ARG A 343 17.31 -11.27 -11.86
CA ARG A 343 18.41 -11.42 -10.89
C ARG A 343 18.14 -12.52 -9.87
N LEU A 344 16.92 -12.62 -9.35
CA LEU A 344 16.55 -13.67 -8.41
C LEU A 344 16.57 -15.05 -9.07
N GLU A 345 16.16 -15.16 -10.33
CA GLU A 345 16.12 -16.43 -11.06
C GLU A 345 17.52 -16.97 -11.34
N HIS A 346 18.43 -16.10 -11.75
CA HIS A 346 19.81 -16.47 -12.12
C HIS A 346 20.82 -16.30 -10.98
N ASN A 347 20.36 -15.90 -9.79
CA ASN A 347 21.19 -15.57 -8.64
C ASN A 347 22.29 -14.52 -8.98
N TRP A 348 21.93 -13.49 -9.74
CA TRP A 348 22.83 -12.38 -10.06
C TRP A 348 22.95 -11.38 -8.91
N PRO A 349 24.07 -10.65 -8.81
CA PRO A 349 24.25 -9.61 -7.80
C PRO A 349 23.15 -8.54 -7.85
N LEU A 350 22.66 -8.14 -6.68
CA LEU A 350 21.71 -7.03 -6.55
C LEU A 350 22.46 -5.70 -6.42
N ASN A 351 21.94 -4.67 -7.08
CA ASN A 351 22.38 -3.29 -6.86
C ASN A 351 22.13 -2.90 -5.39
N PRO A 352 23.06 -2.14 -4.77
CA PRO A 352 22.83 -1.57 -3.46
C PRO A 352 21.72 -0.51 -3.53
N LEU A 353 20.90 -0.44 -2.50
CA LEU A 353 19.94 0.64 -2.31
C LEU A 353 20.65 1.85 -1.71
N ASP A 354 20.43 3.02 -2.30
CA ASP A 354 20.75 4.30 -1.68
C ASP A 354 19.54 4.82 -0.87
N PRO A 355 19.62 4.87 0.47
CA PRO A 355 18.53 5.36 1.30
C PRO A 355 18.26 6.87 1.12
N ALA A 356 19.27 7.66 0.74
CA ALA A 356 19.18 9.12 0.68
C ALA A 356 18.25 9.61 -0.44
N THR A 357 18.04 8.78 -1.47
CA THR A 357 17.25 9.10 -2.66
C THR A 357 15.89 8.40 -2.69
N MET A 358 15.50 7.71 -1.60
CA MET A 358 14.23 7.02 -1.52
C MET A 358 13.02 7.95 -1.70
N TYR A 359 13.06 9.15 -1.11
CA TYR A 359 11.94 10.09 -1.11
C TYR A 359 12.38 11.45 -1.65
N GLY A 360 11.57 12.07 -2.53
CA GLY A 360 11.83 13.39 -3.09
C GLY A 360 13.00 13.44 -4.08
N GLY A 361 13.17 14.56 -4.78
CA GLY A 361 14.24 14.74 -5.76
C GLY A 361 13.82 14.39 -7.19
N SER A 362 14.78 13.93 -8.00
CA SER A 362 14.62 13.77 -9.45
C SER A 362 14.82 12.30 -9.89
N ALA A 363 15.44 12.09 -11.05
CA ALA A 363 15.71 10.78 -11.63
C ALA A 363 16.77 9.96 -10.87
N HIS A 364 17.65 10.64 -10.12
CA HIS A 364 18.71 9.99 -9.35
C HIS A 364 18.15 9.16 -8.19
N GLY A 365 18.62 7.91 -8.07
CA GLY A 365 18.09 6.92 -7.13
C GLY A 365 16.64 6.53 -7.40
N TYR A 366 16.17 6.75 -8.63
CA TYR A 366 14.81 6.45 -9.04
C TYR A 366 14.79 5.61 -10.33
N THR A 367 15.28 6.19 -11.42
CA THR A 367 15.26 5.60 -12.77
C THR A 367 16.64 5.31 -13.34
N ASP A 368 17.71 5.66 -12.62
CA ASP A 368 19.11 5.50 -13.01
C ASP A 368 19.78 4.24 -12.42
N TYR A 369 19.05 3.44 -11.63
CA TYR A 369 19.51 2.12 -11.24
C TYR A 369 19.68 1.22 -12.47
N LEU A 370 20.90 0.70 -12.65
CA LEU A 370 21.27 -0.07 -13.84
C LEU A 370 20.59 -1.45 -13.85
N PHE A 371 20.19 -1.89 -15.05
CA PHE A 371 19.88 -3.29 -15.33
C PHE A 371 21.18 -4.12 -15.22
N HIS A 372 21.06 -5.41 -14.92
CA HIS A 372 22.20 -6.31 -15.01
C HIS A 372 22.50 -6.53 -16.50
N ASN A 373 23.68 -6.07 -16.94
CA ASN A 373 24.16 -6.38 -18.28
C ASN A 373 24.57 -7.86 -18.32
N GLN A 374 23.96 -8.63 -19.21
CA GLN A 374 24.40 -10.00 -19.51
C GLN A 374 25.78 -10.01 -20.18
#